data_AF-A0ABC8RM68-F1
#
_entry.id   AF-A0ABC8RM68-F1
#
_cell.length_a   1.000
_cell.length_b   1.000
_cell.length_c   1.000
_cell.angle_alpha   90.00
_cell.angle_beta   90.00
_cell.angle_gamma   90.00
#
_symmetry.space_group_name_H-M   'P 1'
#
loop_
_entity.id
_entity.type
_entity.pdbx_description
1 polymer ?
#
loop_
_entity_poly.entity_id
_entity_poly.type
_entity_poly.pdbx_seq_one_letter_code
_entity_poly.pdbx_strand_id
1 'polypeptide(L)'
;MLFYLCSTLLAIEGSTYCIMIIYIQTDICKPKQNYIKLTCFTTFRNFEEIYDVEKFIKSLDGVVSVAKYQPAEVSTRNLGAVRVPNRVTEDHIAENIEPVFREKGNIRLATYFPSVNMKKSEQKSNIDSVACLAMFGTLELQPDVHEVVDSMIERLRTLSRKSDGQFIALDLRVDILEKKGCKVNGNSGLKSCYSPEEIGLYLRKIGFNKDTTIYLTQSRWDSSLDALKDFFPKTYTKEGIMPMDKKAKFLDSDSSEFEKVIDFYICSQSDVFVPAISGLFYSNVAGKRIASGKTQILVPANIPGSSASAADFISPYVSKKNHLAYSCFC
;
A
#
# COMPACT_ATOMS: atom_id res chain seq x y z
N MET A 1 -1.77 -18.56 -7.25
CA MET A 1 -2.20 -17.39 -8.07
C MET A 1 -3.13 -16.42 -7.32
N LEU A 2 -4.32 -16.81 -6.85
CA LEU A 2 -5.30 -15.87 -6.24
C LEU A 2 -4.98 -15.36 -4.83
N PHE A 3 -4.27 -16.14 -4.02
CA PHE A 3 -3.82 -15.70 -2.70
C PHE A 3 -2.99 -14.41 -2.79
N TYR A 4 -2.20 -14.29 -3.85
CA TYR A 4 -1.38 -13.12 -4.13
C TYR A 4 -2.21 -11.90 -4.51
N LEU A 5 -3.34 -12.08 -5.21
CA LEU A 5 -4.28 -11.00 -5.55
C LEU A 5 -4.91 -10.38 -4.29
N CYS A 6 -5.33 -11.23 -3.35
CA CYS A 6 -5.93 -10.81 -2.08
C CYS A 6 -4.95 -10.16 -1.12
N SER A 7 -3.80 -10.81 -0.95
CA SER A 7 -2.63 -10.30 -0.24
C SER A 7 -2.27 -8.88 -0.66
N THR A 8 -2.40 -8.59 -1.95
CA THR A 8 -2.10 -7.29 -2.55
C THR A 8 -3.17 -6.25 -2.22
N LEU A 9 -4.44 -6.58 -2.45
CA LEU A 9 -5.58 -5.69 -2.16
C LEU A 9 -5.61 -5.30 -0.68
N LEU A 10 -5.42 -6.28 0.21
CA LEU A 10 -5.28 -6.08 1.65
C LEU A 10 -4.08 -5.22 2.04
N ALA A 11 -2.99 -5.29 1.28
CA ALA A 11 -1.79 -4.51 1.55
C ALA A 11 -1.99 -3.03 1.21
N ILE A 12 -2.68 -2.72 0.11
CA ILE A 12 -2.91 -1.35 -0.35
C ILE A 12 -3.84 -0.59 0.61
N GLU A 13 -4.91 -1.23 1.09
CA GLU A 13 -5.91 -0.57 1.92
C GLU A 13 -5.59 -0.62 3.42
N GLY A 14 -4.71 -1.54 3.87
CA GLY A 14 -4.53 -1.81 5.29
C GLY A 14 -5.86 -2.12 6.00
N SER A 15 -6.86 -2.56 5.21
CA SER A 15 -8.20 -2.85 5.66
C SER A 15 -8.22 -4.25 6.24
N THR A 16 -8.68 -4.36 7.48
CA THR A 16 -8.83 -5.65 8.19
C THR A 16 -9.95 -6.51 7.59
N TYR A 17 -10.59 -6.05 6.52
CA TYR A 17 -11.85 -6.59 5.98
C TYR A 17 -11.88 -6.70 4.46
N CYS A 18 -10.78 -7.03 3.78
CA CYS A 18 -10.94 -7.67 2.47
C CYS A 18 -11.38 -9.12 2.74
N ILE A 19 -12.69 -9.31 2.89
CA ILE A 19 -13.30 -10.63 2.90
C ILE A 19 -13.19 -11.13 1.48
N MET A 20 -12.19 -11.97 1.18
CA MET A 20 -12.17 -12.70 -0.07
C MET A 20 -12.74 -14.09 0.18
N ILE A 21 -13.97 -14.30 -0.28
CA ILE A 21 -14.53 -15.65 -0.40
C ILE A 21 -14.02 -16.19 -1.74
N ILE A 22 -13.17 -17.22 -1.70
CA ILE A 22 -12.72 -17.92 -2.90
C ILE A 22 -13.75 -18.99 -3.22
N TYR A 23 -14.27 -18.94 -4.44
CA TYR A 23 -15.06 -20.00 -5.06
C TYR A 23 -14.14 -20.77 -5.99
N ILE A 24 -14.25 -22.10 -6.00
CA ILE A 24 -13.74 -22.88 -7.12
C ILE A 24 -14.92 -23.70 -7.60
N GLN A 25 -15.59 -23.25 -8.66
CA GLN A 25 -16.56 -24.11 -9.34
C GLN A 25 -15.80 -25.04 -10.28
N THR A 26 -15.93 -26.35 -10.08
CA THR A 26 -15.51 -27.35 -11.05
C THR A 26 -16.65 -27.53 -12.05
N ASP A 27 -16.44 -27.14 -13.31
CA ASP A 27 -17.42 -27.41 -14.38
C ASP A 27 -17.39 -28.91 -14.72
N ILE A 28 -18.44 -29.64 -14.32
CA ILE A 28 -18.62 -31.09 -14.58
C ILE A 28 -18.76 -31.39 -16.09
N CYS A 29 -18.95 -30.38 -16.96
CA CYS A 29 -19.27 -30.54 -18.38
C CYS A 29 -18.11 -30.32 -19.38
N LYS A 30 -16.85 -30.11 -18.94
CA LYS A 30 -15.68 -30.02 -19.86
C LYS A 30 -14.52 -30.92 -19.39
N PRO A 31 -14.46 -32.19 -19.82
CA PRO A 31 -13.54 -33.20 -19.27
C PRO A 31 -12.06 -33.04 -19.65
N LYS A 32 -11.63 -31.91 -20.22
CA LYS A 32 -10.21 -31.69 -20.63
C LYS A 32 -9.63 -30.33 -20.28
N GLN A 33 -10.36 -29.45 -19.59
CA GLN A 33 -9.86 -28.14 -19.20
C GLN A 33 -10.39 -27.77 -17.82
N ASN A 34 -9.65 -28.19 -16.79
CA ASN A 34 -9.89 -27.87 -15.39
C ASN A 34 -9.59 -26.38 -15.15
N TYR A 35 -10.49 -25.49 -15.57
CA TYR A 35 -10.40 -24.08 -15.19
C TYR A 35 -11.20 -23.83 -13.90
N ILE A 36 -10.54 -23.20 -12.95
CA ILE A 36 -11.06 -22.81 -11.65
C ILE A 36 -11.95 -21.58 -11.87
N LYS A 37 -13.26 -21.70 -11.71
CA LYS A 37 -14.17 -20.55 -11.77
C LYS A 37 -14.19 -19.86 -10.40
N LEU A 38 -13.64 -18.66 -10.37
CA LEU A 38 -13.41 -17.89 -9.15
C LEU A 38 -14.40 -16.75 -9.09
N THR A 39 -14.80 -16.39 -7.88
CA THR A 39 -15.89 -15.45 -7.70
C THR A 39 -15.68 -14.62 -6.42
N CYS A 40 -14.78 -13.65 -6.44
CA CYS A 40 -14.47 -12.85 -5.24
C CYS A 40 -15.68 -12.02 -4.78
N PHE A 41 -16.20 -12.23 -3.57
CA PHE A 41 -17.14 -11.29 -2.94
C PHE A 41 -16.50 -10.59 -1.77
N THR A 42 -16.16 -9.33 -1.99
CA THR A 42 -15.84 -8.39 -0.94
C THR A 42 -17.14 -7.81 -0.38
N THR A 43 -17.22 -7.59 0.93
CA THR A 43 -18.14 -6.60 1.45
C THR A 43 -17.63 -5.23 1.01
N PHE A 44 -18.07 -4.77 -0.16
CA PHE A 44 -17.65 -3.54 -0.88
C PHE A 44 -17.92 -2.22 -0.16
N ARG A 45 -18.16 -2.19 1.17
CA ARG A 45 -18.26 -0.89 1.83
C ARG A 45 -16.92 -0.18 1.64
N ASN A 46 -16.95 0.94 0.94
CA ASN A 46 -15.82 1.76 0.48
C ASN A 46 -15.09 1.30 -0.80
N PHE A 47 -14.93 0.00 -1.13
CA PHE A 47 -14.11 -0.39 -2.30
C PHE A 47 -14.67 0.12 -3.64
N GLU A 48 -15.98 -0.03 -3.89
CA GLU A 48 -16.60 0.50 -5.12
C GLU A 48 -16.65 2.03 -5.14
N GLU A 49 -16.63 2.65 -3.95
CA GLU A 49 -16.55 4.11 -3.81
C GLU A 49 -15.13 4.65 -4.05
N ILE A 50 -14.11 3.78 -3.95
CA ILE A 50 -12.70 4.14 -4.12
C ILE A 50 -12.18 3.76 -5.50
N TYR A 51 -12.51 2.57 -5.99
CA TYR A 51 -11.96 1.98 -7.19
C TYR A 51 -13.02 1.65 -8.25
N ASP A 52 -12.64 1.75 -9.52
CA ASP A 52 -13.45 1.31 -10.66
C ASP A 52 -13.51 -0.23 -10.69
N VAL A 53 -14.59 -0.77 -10.12
CA VAL A 53 -14.83 -2.22 -10.01
C VAL A 53 -14.98 -2.86 -11.38
N GLU A 54 -15.60 -2.19 -12.35
CA GLU A 54 -15.83 -2.77 -13.68
C GLU A 54 -14.50 -2.93 -14.43
N LYS A 55 -13.64 -1.90 -14.34
CA LYS A 55 -12.30 -1.97 -14.90
C LYS A 55 -11.43 -2.99 -14.19
N PHE A 56 -11.53 -3.08 -12.86
CA PHE A 56 -10.85 -4.11 -12.08
C PHE A 56 -11.24 -5.52 -12.55
N ILE A 57 -12.54 -5.82 -12.66
CA ILE A 57 -13.04 -7.12 -13.14
C ILE A 57 -12.52 -7.39 -14.56
N LYS A 58 -12.66 -6.42 -15.45
CA LYS A 58 -12.22 -6.54 -16.85
C LYS A 58 -10.71 -6.77 -16.98
N SER A 59 -9.90 -6.13 -16.14
CA SER A 59 -8.43 -6.27 -16.15
C SER A 59 -7.95 -7.66 -15.73
N LEU A 60 -8.79 -8.40 -15.03
CA LEU A 60 -8.51 -9.75 -14.56
C LEU A 60 -9.16 -10.85 -15.42
N ASP A 61 -9.96 -10.45 -16.42
CA ASP A 61 -10.57 -11.40 -17.34
C ASP A 61 -9.50 -12.24 -18.06
N GLY A 62 -9.77 -13.54 -18.20
CA GLY A 62 -8.80 -14.52 -18.70
C GLY A 62 -7.68 -14.93 -17.72
N VAL A 63 -7.53 -14.25 -16.58
CA VAL A 63 -6.59 -14.63 -15.50
C VAL A 63 -7.34 -15.23 -14.32
N VAL A 64 -8.38 -14.56 -13.86
CA VAL A 64 -9.23 -14.95 -12.74
C VAL A 64 -10.63 -14.41 -12.96
N SER A 65 -11.64 -15.27 -12.77
CA SER A 65 -13.02 -14.81 -12.73
C SER A 65 -13.27 -14.05 -11.42
N VAL A 66 -13.96 -12.91 -11.52
CA VAL A 66 -14.35 -12.06 -10.41
C VAL A 66 -15.82 -11.75 -10.61
N ALA A 67 -16.66 -11.91 -9.58
CA ALA A 67 -18.03 -11.42 -9.67
C ALA A 67 -18.32 -10.39 -8.60
N LYS A 68 -19.26 -9.50 -8.92
CA LYS A 68 -19.57 -8.34 -8.10
C LYS A 68 -20.46 -8.67 -6.89
N TYR A 69 -21.38 -9.62 -7.02
CA TYR A 69 -22.34 -9.98 -5.96
C TYR A 69 -22.46 -11.47 -5.75
N GLN A 70 -22.57 -11.87 -4.48
CA GLN A 70 -22.60 -13.27 -4.07
C GLN A 70 -23.65 -14.05 -4.89
N PRO A 71 -23.33 -15.24 -5.43
CA PRO A 71 -24.24 -16.00 -6.25
C PRO A 71 -25.31 -16.55 -5.32
N ALA A 72 -26.56 -16.59 -5.79
CA ALA A 72 -27.71 -16.99 -5.00
C ALA A 72 -27.60 -18.45 -4.48
N GLU A 73 -26.80 -19.26 -5.17
CA GLU A 73 -26.59 -20.68 -4.90
C GLU A 73 -25.70 -20.94 -3.68
N VAL A 74 -25.10 -19.90 -3.09
CA VAL A 74 -24.09 -20.03 -2.04
C VAL A 74 -24.65 -19.56 -0.71
N SER A 75 -24.66 -20.45 0.27
CA SER A 75 -25.00 -20.10 1.66
C SER A 75 -23.78 -19.65 2.45
N THR A 76 -23.82 -18.46 3.05
CA THR A 76 -22.77 -17.96 3.95
C THR A 76 -22.74 -18.64 5.31
N ARG A 77 -23.77 -19.44 5.66
CA ARG A 77 -23.96 -19.99 7.00
C ARG A 77 -22.89 -21.03 7.40
N ASN A 78 -22.18 -21.64 6.45
CA ASN A 78 -21.18 -22.69 6.69
C ASN A 78 -19.82 -22.43 6.01
N LEU A 79 -19.40 -21.18 5.86
CA LEU A 79 -18.08 -20.87 5.26
C LEU A 79 -16.94 -21.25 6.21
N GLY A 80 -16.05 -22.14 5.77
CA GLY A 80 -14.79 -22.38 6.48
C GLY A 80 -13.88 -21.16 6.40
N ALA A 81 -13.53 -20.57 7.54
CA ALA A 81 -12.57 -19.47 7.61
C ALA A 81 -11.14 -20.02 7.71
N VAL A 82 -10.30 -19.75 6.71
CA VAL A 82 -8.89 -20.17 6.68
C VAL A 82 -8.01 -18.95 6.81
N ARG A 83 -7.13 -18.93 7.82
CA ARG A 83 -6.13 -17.87 7.98
C ARG A 83 -4.90 -18.22 7.15
N VAL A 84 -4.49 -17.30 6.28
CA VAL A 84 -3.42 -17.56 5.31
C VAL A 84 -2.35 -16.48 5.42
N PRO A 85 -1.06 -16.82 5.50
CA PRO A 85 -0.04 -15.79 5.49
C PRO A 85 0.06 -15.11 4.12
N ASN A 86 0.54 -13.87 4.12
CA ASN A 86 0.83 -13.16 2.88
C ASN A 86 1.91 -13.90 2.04
N ARG A 87 1.69 -14.05 0.73
CA ARG A 87 2.62 -14.68 -0.24
C ARG A 87 2.95 -16.16 0.05
N VAL A 88 1.91 -16.99 0.17
CA VAL A 88 2.03 -18.45 0.34
C VAL A 88 2.50 -19.18 -0.90
N THR A 89 3.34 -20.19 -0.72
CA THR A 89 3.81 -21.10 -1.78
C THR A 89 2.69 -21.98 -2.32
N GLU A 90 2.89 -22.59 -3.49
CA GLU A 90 1.94 -23.57 -4.05
C GLU A 90 1.77 -24.77 -3.13
N ASP A 91 2.86 -25.28 -2.55
CA ASP A 91 2.82 -26.39 -1.58
C ASP A 91 1.95 -26.04 -0.37
N HIS A 92 2.07 -24.83 0.18
CA HIS A 92 1.24 -24.41 1.29
C HIS A 92 -0.25 -24.39 0.92
N ILE A 93 -0.58 -23.98 -0.31
CA ILE A 93 -1.96 -23.98 -0.81
C ILE A 93 -2.47 -25.42 -0.93
N ALA A 94 -1.70 -26.32 -1.55
CA ALA A 94 -2.06 -27.72 -1.75
C ALA A 94 -2.23 -28.48 -0.43
N GLU A 95 -1.37 -28.20 0.55
CA GLU A 95 -1.38 -28.89 1.84
C GLU A 95 -2.42 -28.35 2.83
N ASN A 96 -2.65 -27.03 2.86
CA ASN A 96 -3.39 -26.38 3.96
C ASN A 96 -4.74 -25.82 3.53
N ILE A 97 -4.95 -25.58 2.24
CA ILE A 97 -6.11 -24.81 1.76
C ILE A 97 -6.98 -25.63 0.82
N GLU A 98 -6.36 -26.35 -0.12
CA GLU A 98 -7.06 -27.23 -1.05
C GLU A 98 -7.89 -28.33 -0.35
N PRO A 99 -7.44 -28.97 0.75
CA PRO A 99 -8.25 -30.00 1.42
C PRO A 99 -9.52 -29.42 2.05
N VAL A 100 -9.39 -28.29 2.73
CA VAL A 100 -10.52 -27.57 3.35
C VAL A 100 -11.51 -27.10 2.28
N PHE A 101 -10.98 -26.66 1.14
CA PHE A 101 -11.78 -26.29 0.00
C PHE A 101 -12.56 -27.48 -0.58
N ARG A 102 -11.89 -28.61 -0.85
CA ARG A 102 -12.53 -29.82 -1.41
C ARG A 102 -13.63 -30.37 -0.50
N GLU A 103 -13.48 -30.24 0.81
CA GLU A 103 -14.47 -30.66 1.80
C GLU A 103 -15.68 -29.72 1.85
N LYS A 104 -15.46 -28.40 1.89
CA LYS A 104 -16.51 -27.41 2.17
C LYS A 104 -17.13 -26.78 0.93
N GLY A 105 -16.50 -26.94 -0.23
CA GLY A 105 -16.87 -26.32 -1.50
C GLY A 105 -16.68 -24.80 -1.54
N ASN A 106 -16.75 -24.10 -0.41
CA ASN A 106 -16.57 -22.65 -0.30
C ASN A 106 -15.78 -22.30 0.96
N ILE A 107 -14.81 -21.39 0.84
CA ILE A 107 -14.00 -20.93 1.98
C ILE A 107 -13.86 -19.41 1.99
N ARG A 108 -13.80 -18.85 3.20
CA ARG A 108 -13.42 -17.46 3.43
C ARG A 108 -11.95 -17.43 3.81
N LEU A 109 -11.17 -16.64 3.09
CA LEU A 109 -9.78 -16.42 3.45
C LEU A 109 -9.64 -15.17 4.31
N ALA A 110 -8.82 -15.28 5.34
CA ALA A 110 -8.39 -14.17 6.17
C ALA A 110 -6.85 -14.07 6.11
N THR A 111 -6.34 -13.16 5.28
CA THR A 111 -4.89 -13.01 5.13
C THR A 111 -4.30 -12.21 6.28
N TYR A 112 -3.11 -12.60 6.73
CA TYR A 112 -2.32 -11.85 7.70
C TYR A 112 -0.89 -11.69 7.22
N PHE A 113 -0.18 -10.68 7.73
CA PHE A 113 1.18 -10.35 7.32
C PHE A 113 2.17 -10.75 8.42
N PRO A 114 2.68 -12.00 8.43
CA PRO A 114 3.66 -12.44 9.43
C PRO A 114 4.97 -11.65 9.34
N SER A 115 5.32 -11.18 8.14
CA SER A 115 6.38 -10.20 7.93
C SER A 115 5.96 -9.23 6.84
N VAL A 116 6.43 -7.99 6.94
CA VAL A 116 6.21 -6.94 5.93
C VAL A 116 7.13 -7.10 4.71
N ASN A 117 7.67 -8.30 4.50
CA ASN A 117 8.78 -8.52 3.59
C ASN A 117 8.28 -8.66 2.14
N MET A 118 8.26 -7.55 1.39
CA MET A 118 7.97 -7.52 -0.04
C MET A 118 9.20 -7.75 -0.91
N LYS A 119 10.22 -8.46 -0.38
CA LYS A 119 11.41 -8.80 -1.16
C LYS A 119 11.07 -9.76 -2.31
N LYS A 120 11.68 -9.54 -3.48
CA LYS A 120 11.60 -10.46 -4.62
C LYS A 120 12.17 -11.83 -4.22
N SER A 121 11.57 -12.90 -4.73
CA SER A 121 12.14 -14.24 -4.65
C SER A 121 13.31 -14.36 -5.65
N GLU A 122 14.24 -15.28 -5.40
CA GLU A 122 15.35 -15.58 -6.32
C GLU A 122 14.86 -16.32 -7.57
N GLN A 123 13.73 -17.03 -7.48
CA GLN A 123 13.11 -17.74 -8.59
C GLN A 123 11.91 -16.95 -9.14
N LYS A 124 11.95 -16.59 -10.43
CA LYS A 124 10.84 -15.98 -11.17
C LYS A 124 9.79 -17.07 -11.44
N SER A 125 8.57 -16.88 -10.95
CA SER A 125 7.46 -17.82 -11.13
C SER A 125 6.32 -17.20 -11.94
N ASN A 126 5.50 -18.02 -12.62
CA ASN A 126 4.25 -17.55 -13.26
C ASN A 126 3.27 -16.90 -12.26
N ILE A 127 3.47 -17.14 -10.96
CA ILE A 127 2.70 -16.53 -9.89
C ILE A 127 3.04 -15.04 -9.73
N ASP A 128 4.29 -14.66 -10.02
CA ASP A 128 4.75 -13.28 -9.91
C ASP A 128 4.07 -12.39 -10.95
N SER A 129 3.81 -12.87 -12.19
CA SER A 129 3.16 -12.06 -13.22
C SER A 129 1.72 -11.68 -12.86
N VAL A 130 0.95 -12.60 -12.29
CA VAL A 130 -0.42 -12.30 -11.82
C VAL A 130 -0.41 -11.44 -10.57
N ALA A 131 0.52 -11.66 -9.65
CA ALA A 131 0.71 -10.76 -8.52
C ALA A 131 1.03 -9.34 -9.01
N CYS A 132 1.91 -9.20 -9.99
CA CYS A 132 2.27 -7.93 -10.59
C CYS A 132 1.09 -7.22 -11.26
N LEU A 133 0.30 -7.96 -12.04
CA LEU A 133 -0.93 -7.43 -12.65
C LEU A 133 -1.89 -6.93 -11.57
N ALA A 134 -2.13 -7.75 -10.54
CA ALA A 134 -2.95 -7.38 -9.39
C ALA A 134 -2.45 -6.12 -8.66
N MET A 135 -1.16 -6.06 -8.33
CA MET A 135 -0.56 -4.99 -7.53
C MET A 135 -0.48 -3.67 -8.27
N PHE A 136 -0.13 -3.72 -9.55
CA PHE A 136 0.31 -2.53 -10.27
C PHE A 136 -0.53 -2.19 -11.50
N GLY A 137 -1.35 -3.13 -12.00
CA GLY A 137 -2.05 -2.99 -13.28
C GLY A 137 -3.59 -3.04 -13.22
N THR A 138 -4.21 -3.35 -12.08
CA THR A 138 -5.67 -3.61 -12.02
C THR A 138 -6.49 -2.57 -11.26
N LEU A 139 -5.86 -1.78 -10.39
CA LEU A 139 -6.55 -0.84 -9.52
C LEU A 139 -6.51 0.58 -10.07
N GLU A 140 -7.70 1.09 -10.39
CA GLU A 140 -7.91 2.46 -10.83
C GLU A 140 -8.93 3.15 -9.94
N LEU A 141 -8.65 4.41 -9.58
CA LEU A 141 -9.50 5.18 -8.70
C LEU A 141 -10.80 5.57 -9.41
N GLN A 142 -11.88 5.68 -8.63
CA GLN A 142 -13.08 6.38 -9.07
C GLN A 142 -12.74 7.84 -9.42
N PRO A 143 -13.44 8.46 -10.39
CA PRO A 143 -13.12 9.80 -10.88
C PRO A 143 -13.05 10.87 -9.78
N ASP A 144 -13.93 10.79 -8.79
CA ASP A 144 -14.01 11.75 -7.69
C ASP A 144 -12.86 11.62 -6.68
N VAL A 145 -12.39 10.39 -6.42
CA VAL A 145 -11.18 10.15 -5.62
C VAL A 145 -9.93 10.58 -6.38
N HIS A 146 -9.89 10.33 -7.69
CA HIS A 146 -8.81 10.82 -8.54
C HIS A 146 -8.74 12.34 -8.54
N GLU A 147 -9.87 13.02 -8.70
CA GLU A 147 -9.99 14.49 -8.72
C GLU A 147 -9.47 15.12 -7.42
N VAL A 148 -9.83 14.57 -6.24
CA VAL A 148 -9.35 15.12 -4.98
C VAL A 148 -7.83 14.91 -4.79
N VAL A 149 -7.31 13.75 -5.20
CA VAL A 149 -5.86 13.47 -5.15
C VAL A 149 -5.10 14.43 -6.06
N ASP A 150 -5.54 14.61 -7.30
CA ASP A 150 -4.91 15.52 -8.26
C ASP A 150 -4.95 16.95 -7.77
N SER A 151 -6.10 17.42 -7.27
CA SER A 151 -6.25 18.75 -6.71
C SER A 151 -5.28 19.00 -5.55
N MET A 152 -5.10 18.01 -4.66
CA MET A 152 -4.14 18.10 -3.57
C MET A 152 -2.70 18.16 -4.09
N ILE A 153 -2.34 17.35 -5.09
CA ILE A 153 -1.01 17.36 -5.72
C ILE A 153 -0.74 18.71 -6.39
N GLU A 154 -1.66 19.21 -7.21
CA GLU A 154 -1.54 20.51 -7.88
C GLU A 154 -1.35 21.65 -6.87
N ARG A 155 -2.09 21.60 -5.76
CA ARG A 155 -1.94 22.57 -4.68
C ARG A 155 -0.56 22.48 -4.02
N LEU A 156 -0.07 21.27 -3.74
CA LEU A 156 1.30 21.08 -3.21
C LEU A 156 2.36 21.62 -4.17
N ARG A 157 2.24 21.33 -5.47
CA ARG A 157 3.14 21.86 -6.52
C ARG A 157 3.09 23.38 -6.61
N THR A 158 1.90 23.97 -6.45
CA THR A 158 1.73 25.42 -6.42
C THR A 158 2.40 26.06 -5.21
N LEU A 159 2.31 25.44 -4.04
CA LEU A 159 2.95 25.91 -2.81
C LEU A 159 4.48 25.76 -2.85
N SER A 160 4.99 24.83 -3.67
CA SER A 160 6.39 24.57 -3.91
C SER A 160 6.99 25.26 -5.15
N ARG A 161 6.36 26.34 -5.65
CA ARG A 161 6.91 27.16 -6.78
C ARG A 161 8.37 27.58 -6.63
N LYS A 162 8.86 27.79 -5.40
CA LYS A 162 10.26 28.15 -5.12
C LYS A 162 11.24 26.97 -5.27
N SER A 163 10.73 25.75 -5.40
CA SER A 163 11.47 24.50 -5.54
C SER A 163 11.03 23.78 -6.81
N ASP A 164 10.75 24.53 -7.89
CA ASP A 164 10.31 24.02 -9.19
C ASP A 164 9.07 23.11 -9.14
N GLY A 165 8.19 23.34 -8.17
CA GLY A 165 6.99 22.52 -7.99
C GLY A 165 7.27 21.16 -7.32
N GLN A 166 8.46 20.95 -6.77
CA GLN A 166 8.83 19.71 -6.10
C GLN A 166 8.39 19.67 -4.63
N PHE A 167 7.91 18.53 -4.17
CA PHE A 167 7.55 18.33 -2.76
C PHE A 167 7.96 16.96 -2.24
N ILE A 168 8.12 16.88 -0.92
CA ILE A 168 8.38 15.64 -0.20
C ILE A 168 7.05 15.13 0.35
N ALA A 169 6.77 13.84 0.15
CA ALA A 169 5.74 13.14 0.92
C ALA A 169 6.42 12.36 2.06
N LEU A 170 6.01 12.65 3.29
CA LEU A 170 6.55 12.08 4.51
C LEU A 170 5.47 11.21 5.16
N ASP A 171 5.71 9.90 5.22
CA ASP A 171 4.84 8.98 5.94
C ASP A 171 5.13 9.05 7.44
N LEU A 172 4.34 9.86 8.12
CA LEU A 172 4.43 10.17 9.54
C LEU A 172 3.01 10.33 10.08
N ARG A 173 2.58 9.37 10.89
CA ARG A 173 1.33 9.44 11.65
C ARG A 173 1.63 9.30 13.14
N VAL A 174 1.25 10.32 13.90
CA VAL A 174 1.55 10.41 15.33
C VAL A 174 0.88 9.27 16.10
N ASP A 175 -0.38 8.95 15.77
CA ASP A 175 -1.13 7.89 16.42
C ASP A 175 -0.49 6.50 16.23
N ILE A 176 0.14 6.25 15.08
CA ILE A 176 0.88 5.01 14.82
C ILE A 176 2.18 4.96 15.61
N LEU A 177 2.91 6.08 15.70
CA LEU A 177 4.14 6.19 16.49
C LEU A 177 3.89 5.87 17.97
N GLU A 178 2.83 6.45 18.53
CA GLU A 178 2.43 6.24 19.93
C GLU A 178 2.00 4.78 20.19
N LYS A 179 1.18 4.20 19.30
CA LYS A 179 0.65 2.83 19.47
C LYS A 179 1.71 1.75 19.29
N LYS A 180 2.63 1.89 18.33
CA LYS A 180 3.58 0.82 17.97
C LYS A 180 4.78 0.74 18.91
N GLY A 181 5.12 1.84 19.60
CA GLY A 181 6.34 1.96 20.40
C GLY A 181 7.59 1.80 19.54
N CYS A 182 8.33 2.88 19.30
CA CYS A 182 9.53 2.82 18.45
C CYS A 182 10.63 1.96 19.09
N LYS A 183 10.74 0.70 18.64
CA LYS A 183 11.79 -0.23 19.09
C LYS A 183 13.07 0.02 18.28
N VAL A 184 14.19 0.11 18.98
CA VAL A 184 15.54 0.04 18.40
C VAL A 184 15.87 -1.44 18.22
N ASN A 185 16.15 -1.88 17.00
CA ASN A 185 16.55 -3.27 16.77
C ASN A 185 18.01 -3.47 17.19
N GLY A 186 18.22 -4.11 18.34
CA GLY A 186 19.51 -4.21 19.05
C GLY A 186 20.68 -4.81 18.26
N ASN A 187 20.42 -5.51 17.14
CA ASN A 187 21.48 -6.14 16.32
C ASN A 187 21.89 -5.32 15.08
N SER A 188 21.19 -4.24 14.73
CA SER A 188 21.46 -3.47 13.49
C SER A 188 21.58 -1.96 13.68
N GLY A 189 21.23 -1.44 14.86
CA GLY A 189 21.10 0.01 15.10
C GLY A 189 19.97 0.68 14.30
N LEU A 190 19.20 -0.09 13.52
CA LEU A 190 18.11 0.41 12.68
C LEU A 190 16.86 0.64 13.53
N LYS A 191 16.38 1.88 13.55
CA LYS A 191 15.18 2.28 14.28
C LYS A 191 13.95 1.93 13.44
N SER A 192 12.91 1.40 14.07
CA SER A 192 11.67 1.01 13.39
C SER A 192 10.73 2.19 13.09
N CYS A 193 10.90 3.31 13.81
CA CYS A 193 10.25 4.58 13.54
C CYS A 193 11.01 5.79 14.09
N TYR A 194 10.75 6.98 13.55
CA TYR A 194 11.45 8.23 13.84
C TYR A 194 10.47 9.33 14.27
N SER A 195 10.87 10.17 15.21
CA SER A 195 10.09 11.32 15.67
C SER A 195 10.08 12.45 14.64
N PRO A 196 9.11 13.38 14.73
CA PRO A 196 9.08 14.57 13.86
C PRO A 196 10.38 15.38 13.90
N GLU A 197 11.00 15.52 15.08
CA GLU A 197 12.28 16.20 15.28
C GLU A 197 13.44 15.47 14.60
N GLU A 198 13.53 14.14 14.78
CA GLU A 198 14.58 13.33 14.13
C GLU A 198 14.49 13.42 12.60
N ILE A 199 13.27 13.39 12.04
CA ILE A 199 13.04 13.57 10.61
C ILE A 199 13.45 14.99 10.16
N GLY A 200 13.10 16.02 10.93
CA GLY A 200 13.48 17.40 10.63
C GLY A 200 15.01 17.57 10.52
N LEU A 201 15.74 17.08 11.52
CA LEU A 201 17.20 17.08 11.53
C LEU A 201 17.78 16.27 10.36
N TYR A 202 17.22 15.10 10.10
CA TYR A 202 17.62 14.25 8.99
C TYR A 202 17.50 14.95 7.64
N LEU A 203 16.33 15.53 7.32
CA LEU A 203 16.08 16.23 6.07
C LEU A 203 17.02 17.43 5.88
N ARG A 204 17.28 18.19 6.96
CA ARG A 204 18.25 19.29 6.96
C ARG A 204 19.67 18.79 6.69
N LYS A 205 20.08 17.68 7.32
CA LYS A 205 21.41 17.07 7.17
C LYS A 205 21.70 16.66 5.73
N ILE A 206 20.70 16.14 5.01
CA ILE A 206 20.85 15.70 3.63
C ILE A 206 20.65 16.81 2.58
N GLY A 207 20.47 18.06 3.02
CA GLY A 207 20.51 19.24 2.15
C GLY A 207 19.15 19.88 1.82
N PHE A 208 18.03 19.40 2.38
CA PHE A 208 16.76 20.10 2.21
C PHE A 208 16.74 21.41 3.01
N ASN A 209 16.20 22.46 2.39
CA ASN A 209 16.12 23.79 2.99
C ASN A 209 14.70 24.11 3.48
N LYS A 210 14.54 25.22 4.22
CA LYS A 210 13.27 25.62 4.85
C LYS A 210 12.12 25.90 3.87
N ASP A 211 12.42 26.21 2.60
CA ASP A 211 11.40 26.48 1.57
C ASP A 211 10.83 25.18 0.95
N THR A 212 11.39 24.01 1.32
CA THR A 212 10.89 22.69 0.91
C THR A 212 9.46 22.51 1.39
N THR A 213 8.58 22.09 0.47
CA THR A 213 7.18 21.76 0.79
C THR A 213 7.07 20.29 1.17
N ILE A 214 6.41 20.02 2.30
CA ILE A 214 6.25 18.67 2.85
C ILE A 214 4.76 18.37 3.00
N TYR A 215 4.34 17.23 2.47
CA TYR A 215 3.05 16.60 2.73
C TYR A 215 3.20 15.53 3.81
N LEU A 216 2.34 15.53 4.83
CA LEU A 216 2.29 14.51 5.87
C LEU A 216 1.10 13.58 5.66
N THR A 217 1.29 12.28 5.88
CA THR A 217 0.20 11.28 5.94
C THR A 217 -0.69 11.41 7.19
N GLN A 218 -0.42 12.42 8.02
CA GLN A 218 -1.25 12.81 9.16
C GLN A 218 -2.55 13.52 8.70
N SER A 219 -3.67 13.15 9.31
CA SER A 219 -5.01 13.71 9.03
C SER A 219 -5.11 15.19 9.41
N ARG A 220 -4.99 15.49 10.71
CA ARG A 220 -5.10 16.84 11.29
C ARG A 220 -3.80 17.23 11.99
N TRP A 221 -3.58 18.54 12.15
CA TRP A 221 -2.38 19.01 12.83
C TRP A 221 -2.32 18.53 14.28
N ASP A 222 -1.11 18.23 14.75
CA ASP A 222 -0.82 17.80 16.11
C ASP A 222 0.42 18.55 16.59
N SER A 223 0.45 18.98 17.86
CA SER A 223 1.55 19.80 18.39
C SER A 223 2.90 19.08 18.41
N SER A 224 2.91 17.74 18.39
CA SER A 224 4.16 16.97 18.24
C SER A 224 4.86 17.23 16.89
N LEU A 225 4.13 17.74 15.90
CA LEU A 225 4.67 18.09 14.58
C LEU A 225 5.30 19.49 14.53
N ASP A 226 5.16 20.29 15.59
CA ASP A 226 5.65 21.68 15.62
C ASP A 226 7.17 21.74 15.39
N ALA A 227 7.93 20.81 15.98
CA ALA A 227 9.38 20.71 15.73
C ALA A 227 9.71 20.53 14.24
N LEU A 228 8.94 19.72 13.51
CA LEU A 228 9.12 19.55 12.06
C LEU A 228 8.73 20.81 11.29
N LYS A 229 7.67 21.49 11.73
CA LYS A 229 7.20 22.75 11.16
C LYS A 229 8.22 23.87 11.29
N ASP A 230 8.97 23.91 12.40
CA ASP A 230 10.04 24.87 12.62
C ASP A 230 11.19 24.69 11.62
N PHE A 231 11.55 23.45 11.31
CA PHE A 231 12.53 23.16 10.26
C PHE A 231 11.99 23.46 8.85
N PHE A 232 10.72 23.12 8.60
CA PHE A 232 10.06 23.22 7.30
C PHE A 232 8.68 23.87 7.44
N PRO A 233 8.60 25.22 7.42
CA PRO A 233 7.34 25.94 7.61
C PRO A 233 6.24 25.60 6.60
N LYS A 234 6.60 25.09 5.42
CA LYS A 234 5.68 24.61 4.39
C LYS A 234 5.32 23.12 4.54
N THR A 235 5.07 22.69 5.78
CA THR A 235 4.56 21.35 6.09
C THR A 235 3.03 21.36 6.18
N TYR A 236 2.37 20.44 5.47
CA TYR A 236 0.91 20.39 5.37
C TYR A 236 0.39 18.98 5.70
N THR A 237 -0.69 18.92 6.47
CA THR A 237 -1.49 17.71 6.69
C THR A 237 -2.56 17.56 5.61
N LYS A 238 -3.24 16.40 5.59
CA LYS A 238 -4.41 16.17 4.72
C LYS A 238 -5.47 17.27 4.86
N GLU A 239 -5.85 17.59 6.08
CA GLU A 239 -6.81 18.67 6.35
C GLU A 239 -6.31 20.03 5.84
N GLY A 240 -5.02 20.32 5.94
CA GLY A 240 -4.45 21.59 5.50
C GLY A 240 -4.47 21.78 3.98
N ILE A 241 -4.41 20.69 3.22
CA ILE A 241 -4.24 20.74 1.76
C ILE A 241 -5.53 20.40 0.98
N MET A 242 -6.41 19.56 1.54
CA MET A 242 -7.64 19.14 0.86
C MET A 242 -8.61 20.33 0.65
N PRO A 243 -9.27 20.43 -0.53
CA PRO A 243 -10.35 21.39 -0.76
C PRO A 243 -11.47 21.26 0.26
N MET A 244 -11.99 22.40 0.74
CA MET A 244 -12.94 22.43 1.85
C MET A 244 -14.23 21.66 1.57
N ASP A 245 -14.75 21.75 0.35
CA ASP A 245 -15.94 21.07 -0.14
C ASP A 245 -15.78 19.54 -0.22
N LYS A 246 -14.55 19.04 -0.28
CA LYS A 246 -14.24 17.60 -0.36
C LYS A 246 -13.99 16.97 1.02
N LYS A 247 -13.71 17.77 2.06
CA LYS A 247 -13.33 17.27 3.41
C LYS A 247 -14.39 16.39 4.07
N ALA A 248 -15.66 16.80 3.99
CA ALA A 248 -16.76 16.07 4.62
C ALA A 248 -16.88 14.62 4.11
N LYS A 249 -16.56 14.39 2.83
CA LYS A 249 -16.58 13.06 2.23
C LYS A 249 -15.34 12.24 2.59
N PHE A 250 -14.15 12.84 2.53
CA PHE A 250 -12.89 12.08 2.54
C PHE A 250 -12.13 12.09 3.86
N LEU A 251 -12.43 13.01 4.78
CA LEU A 251 -11.77 13.12 6.10
C LEU A 251 -12.72 12.85 7.26
N ASP A 252 -14.01 13.15 7.10
CA ASP A 252 -15.02 12.98 8.15
C ASP A 252 -15.85 11.69 7.95
N SER A 253 -15.42 10.78 7.06
CA SER A 253 -16.05 9.48 6.89
C SER A 253 -15.81 8.58 8.10
N ASP A 254 -16.78 7.72 8.42
CA ASP A 254 -16.67 6.72 9.50
C ASP A 254 -15.48 5.73 9.32
N SER A 255 -14.92 5.67 8.10
CA SER A 255 -13.75 4.88 7.78
C SER A 255 -12.57 5.76 7.40
N SER A 256 -11.34 5.30 7.71
CA SER A 256 -10.09 5.97 7.29
C SER A 256 -9.57 5.47 5.93
N GLU A 257 -10.40 4.75 5.16
CA GLU A 257 -9.94 4.08 3.93
C GLU A 257 -9.61 5.09 2.81
N PHE A 258 -10.47 6.09 2.59
CA PHE A 258 -10.19 7.18 1.65
C PHE A 258 -8.89 7.90 1.99
N GLU A 259 -8.67 8.21 3.27
CA GLU A 259 -7.45 8.85 3.73
C GLU A 259 -6.19 8.04 3.40
N LYS A 260 -6.21 6.73 3.66
CA LYS A 260 -5.07 5.85 3.36
C LYS A 260 -4.79 5.77 1.87
N VAL A 261 -5.84 5.75 1.04
CA VAL A 261 -5.72 5.72 -0.42
C VAL A 261 -5.16 7.04 -0.94
N ILE A 262 -5.67 8.17 -0.46
CA ILE A 262 -5.14 9.50 -0.79
C ILE A 262 -3.65 9.58 -0.42
N ASP A 263 -3.29 9.16 0.80
CA ASP A 263 -1.90 9.09 1.25
C ASP A 263 -1.04 8.23 0.30
N PHE A 264 -1.52 7.03 -0.05
CA PHE A 264 -0.81 6.11 -0.93
C PHE A 264 -0.52 6.73 -2.31
N TYR A 265 -1.51 7.37 -2.94
CA TYR A 265 -1.34 7.96 -4.26
C TYR A 265 -0.48 9.24 -4.21
N ILE A 266 -0.67 10.13 -3.24
CA ILE A 266 0.19 11.32 -3.08
C ILE A 266 1.65 10.92 -2.82
N CYS A 267 1.90 9.97 -1.90
CA CYS A 267 3.24 9.45 -1.65
C CYS A 267 3.85 8.73 -2.87
N SER A 268 3.03 8.07 -3.68
CA SER A 268 3.49 7.43 -4.91
C SER A 268 3.85 8.45 -6.00
N GLN A 269 3.20 9.60 -6.00
CA GLN A 269 3.38 10.64 -7.02
C GLN A 269 4.40 11.73 -6.66
N SER A 270 4.75 11.88 -5.38
CA SER A 270 5.70 12.89 -4.90
C SER A 270 7.08 12.77 -5.53
N ASP A 271 7.86 13.85 -5.49
CA ASP A 271 9.21 13.88 -6.05
C ASP A 271 10.18 13.09 -5.16
N VAL A 272 10.02 13.21 -3.84
CA VAL A 272 10.75 12.42 -2.84
C VAL A 272 9.75 11.79 -1.86
N PHE A 273 9.97 10.53 -1.51
CA PHE A 273 9.19 9.84 -0.48
C PHE A 273 10.08 9.46 0.71
N VAL A 274 9.62 9.76 1.93
CA VAL A 274 10.35 9.50 3.17
C VAL A 274 9.45 8.74 4.14
N PRO A 275 9.75 7.48 4.49
CA PRO A 275 9.00 6.75 5.50
C PRO A 275 9.58 6.99 6.89
N ALA A 276 8.83 7.64 7.79
CA ALA A 276 9.22 7.74 9.20
C ALA A 276 8.93 6.45 9.96
N ILE A 277 8.13 5.54 9.40
CA ILE A 277 7.74 4.27 10.00
C ILE A 277 8.01 3.14 9.02
N SER A 278 8.73 2.13 9.47
CA SER A 278 8.83 0.88 8.70
C SER A 278 7.50 0.13 8.73
N GLY A 279 7.05 -0.39 7.58
CA GLY A 279 5.76 -1.07 7.53
C GLY A 279 5.22 -1.30 6.13
N LEU A 280 3.99 -1.79 6.09
CA LEU A 280 3.35 -2.24 4.85
C LEU A 280 3.08 -1.07 3.91
N PHE A 281 2.67 0.07 4.46
CA PHE A 281 2.49 1.31 3.71
C PHE A 281 3.77 1.70 2.96
N TYR A 282 4.91 1.77 3.66
CA TYR A 282 6.22 2.01 3.05
C TYR A 282 6.52 1.00 1.92
N SER A 283 6.40 -0.31 2.17
CA SER A 283 6.69 -1.32 1.14
C SER A 283 5.81 -1.17 -0.11
N ASN A 284 4.52 -0.88 0.05
CA ASN A 284 3.61 -0.71 -1.09
C ASN A 284 3.88 0.57 -1.88
N VAL A 285 4.06 1.70 -1.19
CA VAL A 285 4.43 2.96 -1.86
C VAL A 285 5.75 2.77 -2.61
N ALA A 286 6.73 2.09 -2.01
CA ALA A 286 7.98 1.77 -2.69
C ALA A 286 7.73 0.93 -3.96
N GLY A 287 6.86 -0.07 -3.89
CA GLY A 287 6.44 -0.84 -5.06
C GLY A 287 5.87 0.00 -6.19
N LYS A 288 4.89 0.86 -5.90
CA LYS A 288 4.24 1.73 -6.90
C LYS A 288 5.21 2.76 -7.49
N ARG A 289 6.09 3.31 -6.65
CA ARG A 289 7.16 4.23 -7.08
C ARG A 289 8.18 3.54 -7.98
N ILE A 290 8.62 2.33 -7.64
CA ILE A 290 9.53 1.53 -8.49
C ILE A 290 8.87 1.24 -9.84
N ALA A 291 7.60 0.82 -9.83
CA ALA A 291 6.82 0.54 -11.05
C ALA A 291 6.72 1.76 -11.99
N SER A 292 6.69 2.97 -11.43
CA SER A 292 6.61 4.23 -12.19
C SER A 292 7.97 4.92 -12.39
N GLY A 293 9.09 4.26 -12.03
CA GLY A 293 10.44 4.83 -12.16
C GLY A 293 10.79 5.92 -11.16
N LYS A 294 9.94 6.21 -10.17
CA LYS A 294 10.14 7.24 -9.13
C LYS A 294 10.96 6.73 -7.95
N THR A 295 12.21 6.34 -8.20
CA THR A 295 13.04 5.63 -7.21
C THR A 295 13.64 6.50 -6.10
N GLN A 296 13.31 7.79 -6.04
CA GLN A 296 13.73 8.69 -4.96
C GLN A 296 12.93 8.40 -3.68
N ILE A 297 13.41 7.41 -2.93
CA ILE A 297 12.87 6.97 -1.65
C ILE A 297 13.99 7.03 -0.63
N LEU A 298 13.89 7.95 0.32
CA LEU A 298 14.93 8.22 1.29
C LEU A 298 14.49 7.72 2.67
N VAL A 299 15.18 6.71 3.18
CA VAL A 299 14.89 6.10 4.48
C VAL A 299 15.81 6.73 5.52
N PRO A 300 15.26 7.34 6.59
CA PRO A 300 16.06 7.85 7.69
C PRO A 300 16.92 6.73 8.28
N ALA A 301 18.18 7.06 8.56
CA ALA A 301 19.13 6.14 9.20
C ALA A 301 20.02 6.92 10.16
N ASN A 302 20.36 6.32 11.28
CA ASN A 302 21.29 6.94 12.23
C ASN A 302 22.72 6.59 11.81
N ILE A 303 23.31 7.39 10.92
CA ILE A 303 24.67 7.19 10.41
C ILE A 303 25.63 8.07 11.22
N PRO A 304 26.53 7.49 12.05
CA PRO A 304 27.52 8.24 12.80
C PRO A 304 28.56 8.87 11.86
N GLY A 305 28.89 10.15 12.06
CA GLY A 305 30.05 10.83 11.42
C GLY A 305 29.77 11.64 10.14
N SER A 306 30.83 12.29 9.64
CA SER A 306 30.88 13.17 8.45
C SER A 306 30.95 12.42 7.10
N SER A 307 30.80 11.09 7.11
CA SER A 307 30.94 10.21 5.94
C SER A 307 29.62 9.81 5.27
N ALA A 308 28.48 10.25 5.80
CA ALA A 308 27.16 9.91 5.22
C ALA A 308 26.97 10.60 3.86
N SER A 309 26.87 9.80 2.80
CA SER A 309 26.53 10.24 1.45
C SER A 309 25.01 10.17 1.22
N ALA A 310 24.50 10.91 0.25
CA ALA A 310 23.08 10.84 -0.13
C ALA A 310 22.63 9.42 -0.56
N ALA A 311 23.58 8.60 -1.06
CA ALA A 311 23.32 7.21 -1.46
C ALA A 311 23.03 6.30 -0.26
N ASP A 312 23.56 6.61 0.93
CA ASP A 312 23.40 5.77 2.12
C ASP A 312 21.97 5.80 2.68
N PHE A 313 21.19 6.80 2.29
CA PHE A 313 19.79 6.94 2.68
C PHE A 313 18.81 6.40 1.63
N ILE A 314 19.29 5.95 0.47
CA ILE A 314 18.42 5.35 -0.53
C ILE A 314 17.86 4.04 0.01
N SER A 315 16.54 3.90 -0.10
CA SER A 315 15.81 2.69 0.29
C SER A 315 16.54 1.41 -0.14
N PRO A 316 16.72 0.42 0.76
CA PRO A 316 17.25 -0.89 0.41
C PRO A 316 16.45 -1.61 -0.68
N TYR A 317 15.16 -1.29 -0.82
CA TYR A 317 14.34 -1.81 -1.91
C TYR A 317 14.86 -1.37 -3.28
N VAL A 318 15.32 -0.12 -3.37
CA VAL A 318 15.86 0.49 -4.59
C VAL A 318 17.33 0.14 -4.77
N SER A 319 18.18 0.41 -3.77
CA SER A 319 19.63 0.26 -3.90
C SER A 319 20.06 -1.20 -4.14
N LYS A 320 19.38 -2.17 -3.49
CA LYS A 320 19.63 -3.61 -3.69
C LYS A 320 18.73 -4.24 -4.76
N LYS A 321 17.86 -3.44 -5.41
CA LYS A 321 16.83 -3.89 -6.36
C LYS A 321 16.09 -5.14 -5.88
N ASN A 322 15.73 -5.17 -4.61
CA ASN A 322 15.23 -6.39 -3.97
C ASN A 322 13.73 -6.37 -3.71
N HIS A 323 12.99 -5.34 -4.12
CA HIS A 323 11.53 -5.32 -4.04
C HIS A 323 10.86 -6.19 -5.13
N LEU A 324 9.70 -6.77 -4.82
CA LEU A 324 8.90 -7.57 -5.77
C LEU A 324 8.58 -6.82 -7.07
N ALA A 325 8.33 -5.52 -7.00
CA ALA A 325 8.05 -4.69 -8.18
C ALA A 325 9.11 -4.79 -9.28
N TYR A 326 10.38 -5.07 -8.96
CA TYR A 326 11.41 -5.30 -9.97
C TYR A 326 11.20 -6.58 -10.79
N SER A 327 10.45 -7.55 -10.28
CA SER A 327 10.09 -8.75 -11.05
C SER A 327 8.96 -8.49 -12.05
N CYS A 328 8.22 -7.39 -11.89
CA CYS A 328 7.02 -7.08 -12.66
C CYS A 328 7.28 -6.38 -13.99
N PHE A 329 8.39 -5.66 -14.10
CA PHE A 329 8.68 -4.76 -15.22
C PHE A 329 10.04 -5.09 -15.87
N CYS A 330 10.52 -6.33 -15.71
CA CYS A 330 11.77 -6.85 -16.29
C CYS A 330 11.53 -7.93 -17.33
#